data_AF-A0A959VNE1-F1
#
_entry.id   AF-A0A959VNE1-F1
#
_cell.length_a   1.000
_cell.length_b   1.000
_cell.length_c   1.000
_cell.angle_alpha   90.00
_cell.angle_beta   90.00
_cell.angle_gamma   90.00
#
_symmetry.space_group_name_H-M   'P 1'
#
loop_
_entity.id
_entity.type
_entity.pdbx_description
1 polymer ?
#
loop_
_entity_poly.entity_id
_entity_poly.type
_entity_poly.pdbx_seq_one_letter_code
_entity_poly.pdbx_strand_id
1 'polypeptide(L)'
;MAGYTPATDPERAEMLARIGVESIDELFAQIPADIRLDRPLDLEDGMSESEVYRFMAGLADTNLDAERIPSFLGAGMYDHYVPAIVEAIISRSEFLTPYTPYQPEVSQGGLQVMFEFQTAMSEITG
;
A
#
# COMPACT_ATOMS: atom_id res chain seq x y z
N MET A 1 4.37 -16.49 -12.29
CA MET A 1 4.06 -15.16 -11.72
C MET A 1 3.67 -15.43 -10.28
N ALA A 2 4.45 -14.97 -9.31
CA ALA A 2 4.07 -15.13 -7.91
C ALA A 2 2.83 -14.25 -7.67
N GLY A 3 1.71 -14.84 -7.26
CA GLY A 3 0.51 -14.09 -6.90
C GLY A 3 0.73 -13.27 -5.63
N TYR A 4 -0.20 -12.35 -5.33
CA TYR A 4 -0.18 -11.57 -4.09
C TYR A 4 -0.05 -12.45 -2.83
N THR A 5 -0.67 -13.63 -2.85
CA THR A 5 -0.49 -14.65 -1.82
C THR A 5 0.77 -15.48 -2.10
N PRO A 6 1.76 -15.47 -1.20
CA PRO A 6 3.04 -16.14 -1.44
C PRO A 6 2.96 -17.66 -1.32
N ALA A 7 1.98 -18.19 -0.59
CA ALA A 7 1.86 -19.62 -0.29
C ALA A 7 1.33 -20.42 -1.49
N THR A 8 2.15 -21.35 -1.96
CA THR A 8 1.79 -22.35 -2.98
C THR A 8 0.78 -23.37 -2.44
N ASP A 9 0.11 -24.10 -3.33
CA ASP A 9 -0.83 -25.15 -2.91
C ASP A 9 -0.19 -26.25 -2.04
N PRO A 10 1.03 -26.74 -2.32
CA PRO A 10 1.74 -27.67 -1.43
C PRO A 10 2.03 -27.09 -0.03
N GLU A 11 2.50 -25.83 0.06
CA GLU A 11 2.75 -25.17 1.34
C GLU A 11 1.44 -24.98 2.12
N ARG A 12 0.34 -24.66 1.43
CA ARG A 12 -0.98 -24.55 2.04
C ARG A 12 -1.45 -25.88 2.62
N ALA A 13 -1.27 -26.98 1.89
CA ALA A 13 -1.60 -28.32 2.38
C ALA A 13 -0.76 -28.71 3.61
N GLU A 14 0.55 -28.39 3.61
CA GLU A 14 1.42 -28.61 4.77
C GLU A 14 0.94 -27.80 5.98
N MET A 15 0.64 -26.51 5.80
CA MET A 15 0.16 -25.64 6.87
C MET A 15 -1.16 -26.15 7.47
N LEU A 16 -2.12 -26.57 6.64
CA LEU A 16 -3.40 -27.14 7.10
C LEU A 16 -3.19 -28.43 7.91
N ALA A 17 -2.37 -29.35 7.41
CA ALA A 17 -2.03 -30.59 8.11
C ALA A 17 -1.33 -30.34 9.45
N ARG A 18 -0.48 -29.30 9.54
CA ARG A 18 0.21 -28.90 10.78
C ARG A 18 -0.74 -28.42 11.87
N ILE A 19 -1.79 -27.68 11.50
CA ILE A 19 -2.80 -27.19 12.45
C ILE A 19 -3.96 -28.17 12.65
N GLY A 20 -3.97 -29.29 11.93
CA GLY A 20 -4.91 -30.40 12.13
C GLY A 20 -6.29 -30.19 11.49
N VAL A 21 -6.39 -29.35 10.46
CA VAL A 21 -7.63 -29.17 9.68
C VAL A 21 -7.46 -29.67 8.24
N GLU A 22 -8.55 -30.08 7.61
CA GLU A 22 -8.55 -30.65 6.26
C GLU A 22 -8.81 -29.60 5.17
N SER A 23 -9.31 -28.41 5.53
CA SER A 23 -9.66 -27.37 4.57
C SER A 23 -9.57 -25.94 5.15
N ILE A 24 -9.58 -24.95 4.26
CA ILE A 24 -9.69 -23.53 4.63
C ILE A 24 -11.06 -23.25 5.27
N ASP A 25 -12.13 -23.92 4.85
CA ASP A 25 -13.47 -23.73 5.43
C ASP A 25 -13.52 -24.16 6.91
N GLU A 26 -12.79 -25.22 7.26
CA GLU A 26 -12.65 -25.70 8.63
C GLU A 26 -11.85 -24.71 9.51
N LEU A 27 -10.81 -24.06 8.95
CA LEU A 27 -10.07 -22.99 9.65
C LEU A 27 -10.98 -21.83 10.08
N PHE A 28 -12.02 -21.52 9.29
CA PHE A 28 -12.96 -20.44 9.58
C PHE A 28 -14.21 -20.90 10.36
N ALA A 29 -14.27 -22.16 10.82
CA ALA A 29 -15.41 -22.72 11.54
C ALA A 29 -15.85 -21.89 12.78
N GLN A 30 -14.90 -21.17 13.41
CA GLN A 30 -15.13 -20.31 14.57
C GLN A 30 -15.97 -19.06 14.30
N ILE A 31 -16.12 -18.64 13.04
CA ILE A 31 -16.98 -17.50 12.68
C ILE A 31 -18.43 -18.00 12.67
N PRO A 32 -19.36 -17.46 13.48
CA PRO A 32 -20.75 -17.91 13.49
C PRO A 32 -21.38 -17.86 12.09
N ALA A 33 -22.11 -18.92 11.70
CA ALA A 33 -22.63 -19.06 10.33
C ALA A 33 -23.64 -17.96 9.95
N ASP A 34 -24.38 -17.46 10.93
CA ASP A 34 -25.37 -16.38 10.81
C ASP A 34 -24.76 -15.01 10.50
N ILE A 35 -23.44 -14.83 10.70
CA ILE A 35 -22.72 -13.60 10.32
C ILE A 35 -21.78 -13.78 9.12
N ARG A 36 -21.73 -14.99 8.53
CA ARG A 36 -20.95 -15.22 7.30
C ARG A 36 -21.74 -14.73 6.10
N LEU A 37 -21.03 -14.22 5.11
CA LEU A 37 -21.62 -13.89 3.82
C LEU A 37 -22.01 -15.19 3.10
N ASP A 38 -23.29 -15.34 2.78
CA ASP A 38 -23.89 -16.53 2.15
C ASP A 38 -23.93 -16.46 0.61
N ARG A 39 -23.29 -15.42 0.06
CA ARG A 39 -23.16 -15.17 -1.37
C ARG A 39 -21.73 -14.76 -1.72
N PRO A 40 -21.32 -14.85 -2.98
CA PRO A 40 -20.10 -14.20 -3.43
C PRO A 40 -20.11 -12.69 -3.18
N LEU A 41 -18.92 -12.09 -3.11
CA LEU A 41 -18.78 -10.64 -3.18
C LEU A 41 -19.36 -10.16 -4.51
N ASP A 42 -20.09 -9.05 -4.47
CA ASP A 42 -20.67 -8.42 -5.65
C ASP A 42 -19.62 -7.49 -6.28
N LEU A 43 -18.65 -8.11 -6.96
CA LEU A 43 -17.50 -7.45 -7.57
C LEU A 43 -17.34 -7.97 -9.00
N GLU A 44 -16.81 -7.11 -9.87
CA GLU A 44 -16.41 -7.51 -11.22
C GLU A 44 -15.25 -8.51 -11.19
N ASP A 45 -15.06 -9.21 -12.30
CA ASP A 45 -13.94 -10.14 -12.45
C ASP A 45 -12.59 -9.44 -12.32
N GLY A 46 -11.62 -10.16 -11.78
CA GLY A 46 -10.25 -9.65 -11.62
C GLY A 46 -9.60 -9.36 -12.97
N MET A 47 -8.91 -8.21 -13.04
CA MET A 47 -8.09 -7.82 -14.18
C MET A 47 -6.64 -8.25 -13.98
N SER A 48 -5.92 -8.53 -15.07
CA SER A 48 -4.45 -8.67 -15.02
C SER A 48 -3.80 -7.34 -14.66
N GLU A 49 -2.56 -7.39 -14.15
CA GLU A 49 -1.79 -6.18 -13.79
C GLU A 49 -1.73 -5.15 -14.93
N SER A 50 -1.53 -5.60 -16.17
CA SER A 50 -1.48 -4.73 -17.35
C SER A 50 -2.83 -4.09 -17.70
N GLU A 51 -3.94 -4.79 -17.44
CA GLU A 51 -5.28 -4.28 -17.66
C GLU A 51 -5.65 -3.25 -16.59
N VAL A 52 -5.33 -3.53 -15.32
CA VAL A 52 -5.49 -2.57 -14.22
C VAL A 52 -4.74 -1.28 -14.52
N TYR A 53 -3.46 -1.37 -14.92
CA TYR A 53 -2.68 -0.17 -15.25
C TYR A 53 -3.33 0.66 -16.36
N ARG A 54 -3.74 0.03 -17.46
CA ARG A 54 -4.38 0.72 -18.59
C ARG A 54 -5.71 1.35 -18.18
N PHE A 55 -6.52 0.63 -17.41
CA PHE A 55 -7.80 1.11 -16.91
C PHE A 55 -7.62 2.36 -16.03
N MET A 56 -6.71 2.29 -15.05
CA MET A 56 -6.42 3.40 -14.14
C MET A 56 -5.83 4.62 -14.87
N ALA A 57 -4.92 4.39 -15.82
CA ALA A 57 -4.38 5.47 -16.66
C ALA A 57 -5.47 6.16 -17.48
N GLY A 58 -6.38 5.38 -18.08
CA GLY A 58 -7.51 5.92 -18.83
C GLY A 58 -8.47 6.77 -17.97
N LEU A 59 -8.70 6.37 -16.72
CA LEU A 59 -9.47 7.18 -15.77
C LEU A 59 -8.73 8.47 -15.41
N ALA A 60 -7.43 8.39 -15.14
CA ALA A 60 -6.61 9.55 -14.80
C ALA A 60 -6.60 10.60 -15.93
N ASP A 61 -6.58 10.16 -17.20
CA ASP A 61 -6.60 11.04 -18.38
C ASP A 61 -7.86 11.89 -18.52
N THR A 62 -8.95 11.53 -17.86
CA THR A 62 -10.20 12.31 -17.83
C THR A 62 -10.11 13.54 -16.92
N ASN A 63 -9.10 13.60 -16.06
CA ASN A 63 -8.87 14.74 -15.18
C ASN A 63 -8.22 15.92 -15.93
N LEU A 64 -8.47 17.12 -15.39
CA LEU A 64 -7.72 18.32 -15.73
C LEU A 64 -6.70 18.58 -14.62
N ASP A 65 -5.48 18.07 -14.82
CA ASP A 65 -4.40 18.13 -13.84
C ASP A 65 -3.54 19.40 -13.96
N ALA A 66 -2.65 19.60 -12.97
CA ALA A 66 -1.78 20.76 -12.87
C ALA A 66 -0.60 20.76 -13.87
N GLU A 67 -0.30 19.64 -14.54
CA GLU A 67 0.70 19.60 -15.61
C GLU A 67 0.11 20.14 -16.92
N ARG A 68 -1.20 19.97 -17.11
CA ARG A 68 -1.92 20.49 -18.29
C ARG A 68 -2.27 21.96 -18.17
N ILE A 69 -2.60 22.44 -16.97
CA ILE A 69 -2.94 23.85 -16.74
C ILE A 69 -2.37 24.38 -15.42
N PRO A 70 -1.89 25.64 -15.38
CA PRO A 70 -1.45 26.23 -14.12
C PRO A 70 -2.63 26.46 -13.17
N SER A 71 -2.45 26.11 -11.90
CA SER A 71 -3.42 26.36 -10.83
C SER A 71 -2.92 27.42 -9.85
N PHE A 72 -3.64 28.53 -9.75
CA PHE A 72 -3.36 29.64 -8.81
C PHE A 72 -4.42 29.78 -7.71
N LEU A 73 -5.19 28.71 -7.45
CA LEU A 73 -6.28 28.73 -6.48
C LEU A 73 -5.78 28.91 -5.03
N GLY A 74 -4.58 28.41 -4.71
CA GLY A 74 -3.96 28.53 -3.39
C GLY A 74 -4.73 27.78 -2.29
N ALA A 75 -5.08 28.48 -1.21
CA ALA A 75 -5.80 27.93 -0.06
C ALA A 75 -5.08 26.79 0.69
N GLY A 76 -3.76 26.85 0.77
CA GLY A 76 -2.94 25.87 1.50
C GLY A 76 -2.33 24.78 0.61
N MET A 77 -2.69 24.72 -0.68
CA MET A 77 -2.06 23.87 -1.68
C MET A 77 -1.47 24.74 -2.78
N TYR A 78 -0.17 24.57 -3.06
CA TYR A 78 0.55 25.37 -4.04
C TYR A 78 1.38 24.44 -4.90
N ASP A 79 1.23 24.58 -6.22
CA ASP A 79 2.06 23.85 -7.16
C ASP A 79 3.53 24.25 -6.97
N HIS A 80 4.42 23.26 -6.95
CA HIS A 80 5.84 23.44 -6.69
C HIS A 80 6.66 22.34 -7.34
N TYR A 81 7.90 22.67 -7.67
CA TYR A 81 8.82 21.71 -8.25
C TYR A 81 9.18 20.61 -7.24
N VAL A 82 8.92 19.35 -7.61
CA VAL A 82 9.38 18.17 -6.88
C VAL A 82 10.65 17.64 -7.56
N PRO A 83 11.82 17.66 -6.88
CA PRO A 83 13.05 17.16 -7.45
C PRO A 83 13.00 15.65 -7.77
N ALA A 84 13.58 15.24 -8.91
CA ALA A 84 13.57 13.83 -9.36
C ALA A 84 14.14 12.82 -8.35
N ILE A 85 15.00 13.26 -7.42
CA ILE A 85 15.52 12.41 -6.35
C ILE A 85 14.41 11.94 -5.38
N VAL A 86 13.33 12.71 -5.23
CA VAL A 86 12.21 12.34 -4.35
C VAL A 86 11.56 11.06 -4.85
N GLU A 87 11.23 10.99 -6.16
CA GLU A 87 10.67 9.79 -6.80
C GLU A 87 11.60 8.57 -6.62
N ALA A 88 12.91 8.78 -6.79
CA ALA A 88 13.91 7.73 -6.63
C ALA A 88 14.03 7.23 -5.17
N ILE A 89 13.66 8.04 -4.18
CA ILE A 89 13.65 7.63 -2.76
C ILE A 89 12.34 6.93 -2.41
N ILE A 90 11.19 7.51 -2.75
CA ILE A 90 9.88 6.99 -2.32
C ILE A 90 9.51 5.67 -3.02
N SER A 91 10.09 5.39 -4.18
CA SER A 91 9.92 4.11 -4.91
C SER A 91 10.74 2.95 -4.32
N ARG A 92 11.63 3.22 -3.36
CA ARG A 92 12.47 2.19 -2.73
C ARG A 92 11.72 1.52 -1.58
N SER A 93 11.65 0.19 -1.61
CA SER A 93 10.92 -0.61 -0.62
C SER A 93 11.36 -0.36 0.82
N GLU A 94 12.65 -0.10 1.06
CA GLU A 94 13.19 0.20 2.39
C GLU A 94 12.71 1.54 2.99
N PHE A 95 12.11 2.42 2.20
CA PHE A 95 11.43 3.63 2.68
C PHE A 95 9.92 3.49 2.65
N LEU A 96 9.38 2.71 1.69
CA LEU A 96 7.95 2.57 1.45
C LEU A 96 7.24 1.57 2.37
N THR A 97 7.92 0.47 2.73
CA THR A 97 7.31 -0.68 3.41
C THR A 97 7.45 -0.73 4.94
N PRO A 98 8.48 -0.14 5.59
CA PRO A 98 8.56 -0.15 7.04
C PRO A 98 7.36 0.55 7.69
N TYR A 99 6.98 0.08 8.88
CA TYR A 99 5.95 0.70 9.69
C TYR A 99 6.55 1.57 10.80
N THR A 100 5.73 1.99 11.77
CA THR A 100 6.17 2.78 12.92
C THR A 100 7.43 2.17 13.57
N PRO A 101 8.49 2.97 13.82
CA PRO A 101 9.79 2.47 14.25
C PRO A 101 9.83 2.11 15.74
N TYR A 102 9.01 1.13 16.16
CA TYR A 102 8.99 0.61 17.54
C TYR A 102 10.28 -0.13 17.92
N GLN A 103 11.07 -0.57 16.94
CA GLN A 103 12.36 -1.24 17.13
C GLN A 103 13.48 -0.29 16.69
N PRO A 104 13.95 0.61 17.57
CA PRO A 104 14.85 1.69 17.20
C PRO A 104 16.20 1.20 16.67
N GLU A 105 16.71 0.07 17.17
CA GLU A 105 18.02 -0.49 16.80
C GLU A 105 18.10 -0.86 15.32
N VAL A 106 16.96 -1.17 14.70
CA VAL A 106 16.86 -1.52 13.27
C VAL A 106 16.12 -0.46 12.44
N SER A 107 15.83 0.70 13.04
CA SER A 107 15.03 1.77 12.42
C SER A 107 15.71 3.15 12.45
N GLN A 108 17.01 3.21 12.77
CA GLN A 108 17.74 4.48 12.93
C GLN A 108 17.66 5.40 11.71
N GLY A 109 17.61 4.86 10.48
CA GLY A 109 17.47 5.67 9.26
C GLY A 109 16.16 6.47 9.24
N GLY A 110 15.01 5.81 9.46
CA GLY A 110 13.71 6.48 9.51
C GLY A 110 13.57 7.43 10.69
N LEU A 111 14.14 7.07 11.85
CA LEU A 111 14.20 7.94 13.02
C LEU A 111 15.00 9.22 12.74
N GLN A 112 16.15 9.11 12.05
CA GLN A 112 16.92 10.28 11.63
C GLN A 112 16.10 11.17 10.70
N VAL A 113 15.43 10.61 9.69
CA VAL A 113 14.60 11.40 8.76
C VAL A 113 13.53 12.20 9.52
N MET A 114 12.87 11.60 10.50
CA MET A 114 11.89 12.31 11.33
C MET A 114 12.52 13.39 12.20
N PHE A 115 13.70 13.12 12.79
CA PHE A 115 14.44 14.11 13.57
C PHE A 115 14.86 15.31 12.73
N GLU A 116 15.35 15.08 11.50
CA GLU A 116 15.72 16.17 10.58
C GLU A 116 14.49 17.00 10.18
N PHE A 117 13.35 16.35 9.92
CA PHE A 117 12.10 17.06 9.66
C PHE A 117 11.66 17.93 10.86
N GLN A 118 11.72 17.38 12.08
CA GLN A 118 11.41 18.13 13.30
C GLN A 118 12.35 19.32 13.50
N THR A 119 13.64 19.11 13.20
CA THR A 119 14.66 20.17 13.28
C THR A 119 14.37 21.26 12.28
N ALA A 120 14.15 20.92 11.01
CA ALA A 120 13.81 21.89 9.96
C ALA A 120 12.56 22.71 10.30
N MET A 121 11.50 22.05 10.81
CA MET A 121 10.31 22.75 11.26
C MET A 121 10.62 23.71 12.42
N SER A 122 11.38 23.27 13.42
CA SER A 122 11.76 24.10 14.57
C SER A 122 12.60 25.32 14.14
N GLU A 123 13.52 25.15 13.20
CA GLU A 123 14.33 26.25 12.65
C GLU A 123 13.47 27.27 11.87
N ILE A 124 12.44 26.81 11.17
CA ILE A 124 11.53 27.67 10.40
C ILE A 124 10.53 28.39 11.29
N THR A 125 10.02 27.75 12.35
CA THR A 125 8.92 28.28 13.18
C THR A 125 9.36 28.96 14.46
N GLY A 126 10.59 28.71 14.94
CA GLY A 126 11.03 29.05 16.30
C GLY A 126 10.42 28.11 17.36
#